data_AF-A0A1X2G9F3-F1
#
_entry.id   AF-A0A1X2G9F3-F1
#
_cell.length_a   1.000
_cell.length_b   1.000
_cell.length_c   1.000
_cell.angle_alpha   90.00
_cell.angle_beta   90.00
_cell.angle_gamma   90.00
#
_symmetry.space_group_name_H-M   'P 1'
#
loop_
_entity.id
_entity.type
_entity.pdbx_description
1 polymer ?
#
loop_
_entity_poly.entity_id
_entity_poly.type
_entity_poly.pdbx_seq_one_letter_code
_entity_poly.pdbx_strand_id
1 'polypeptide(L)'
;MTKRQRAKMNREDDDELLELPMDTGKKQLRTQEEEALRRSEVARRRKNQSIQRAEKDKQDTINRLLKKQAGKSKKNEVSEADQPKHKRHHDPHAIRYVQCPQESTLNIPEKLTVDEVFGWQPWDNKRSPKPMETCDVQGCTNIKKYTAKSSGKAVCSLEHYKMVEAK
;
A
#
# COMPACT_ATOMS: atom_id res chain seq x y z
N MET A 1 -6.03 3.67 39.55
CA MET A 1 -5.58 2.90 40.73
C MET A 1 -5.62 1.42 40.41
N THR A 2 -4.48 0.74 40.50
CA THR A 2 -4.39 -0.71 40.24
C THR A 2 -4.98 -1.49 41.40
N LYS A 3 -5.41 -2.74 41.15
CA LYS A 3 -6.02 -3.63 42.15
C LYS A 3 -5.16 -3.74 43.43
N ARG A 4 -3.83 -3.72 43.27
CA ARG A 4 -2.83 -3.75 44.36
C ARG A 4 -2.82 -2.48 45.21
N GLN A 5 -3.06 -1.32 44.61
CA GLN A 5 -3.11 -0.04 45.32
C GLN A 5 -4.40 0.11 46.14
N ARG A 6 -5.52 -0.45 45.66
CA ARG A 6 -6.78 -0.50 46.43
C ARG A 6 -6.68 -1.41 47.66
N ALA A 7 -6.06 -2.58 47.52
CA ALA A 7 -5.85 -3.51 48.64
C ALA A 7 -4.92 -2.97 49.74
N LYS A 8 -4.02 -2.04 49.41
CA LYS A 8 -3.14 -1.41 50.40
C LYS A 8 -3.81 -0.28 51.19
N MET A 9 -4.86 0.32 50.60
CA MET A 9 -5.66 1.39 51.20
C MET A 9 -6.81 0.85 52.04
N ASN A 10 -7.39 -0.31 51.69
CA ASN A 10 -8.41 -0.96 52.51
C ASN A 10 -7.77 -1.88 53.56
N ARG A 11 -7.19 -1.27 54.61
CA ARG A 11 -6.55 -1.97 55.74
C ARG A 11 -7.36 -1.78 57.04
N GLU A 12 -8.65 -1.50 56.94
CA GLU A 12 -9.53 -1.12 58.05
C GLU A 12 -10.84 -1.92 58.12
N ASP A 13 -10.93 -3.06 57.44
CA ASP A 13 -12.02 -4.02 57.70
C ASP A 13 -11.45 -5.16 58.55
N ASP A 14 -11.68 -5.07 59.87
CA ASP A 14 -11.58 -6.17 60.83
C ASP A 14 -12.64 -7.24 60.49
N ASP A 15 -12.46 -7.93 59.36
CA ASP A 15 -13.07 -9.24 59.19
C ASP A 15 -12.36 -10.18 60.18
N GLU A 16 -13.12 -10.86 61.05
CA GLU A 16 -12.65 -11.92 61.94
C GLU A 16 -11.81 -12.92 61.13
N LEU A 17 -10.48 -12.74 61.18
CA LEU A 17 -9.53 -13.50 60.36
C LEU A 17 -9.51 -14.93 60.86
N LEU A 18 -10.29 -15.79 60.23
CA LEU A 18 -10.32 -17.22 60.52
C LEU A 18 -8.96 -17.81 60.12
N GLU A 19 -8.16 -18.21 61.11
CA GLU A 19 -6.83 -18.79 60.89
C GLU A 19 -6.94 -20.05 60.03
N LEU A 20 -6.35 -20.00 58.84
CA LEU A 20 -6.27 -21.15 57.95
C LEU A 20 -5.23 -22.13 58.49
N PRO A 21 -5.51 -23.44 58.52
CA PRO A 21 -4.54 -24.45 58.97
C PRO A 21 -3.22 -24.33 58.19
N MET A 22 -2.13 -24.08 58.93
CA MET A 22 -0.77 -23.92 58.42
C MET A 22 -0.11 -25.23 57.95
N ASP A 23 -0.81 -26.37 58.06
CA ASP A 23 -0.35 -27.70 57.66
C ASP A 23 -0.40 -27.90 56.13
N THR A 24 0.39 -27.11 55.40
CA THR A 24 0.45 -27.16 53.93
C THR A 24 1.43 -28.22 53.38
N GLY A 25 1.97 -29.10 54.22
CA GLY A 25 3.00 -30.08 53.84
C GLY A 25 2.62 -31.56 53.98
N LYS A 26 1.56 -31.92 54.72
CA LYS A 26 1.20 -33.32 54.95
C LYS A 26 0.03 -33.69 54.05
N LYS A 27 0.25 -34.59 53.09
CA LYS A 27 -0.83 -35.22 52.32
C LYS A 27 -1.79 -35.82 53.33
N GLN A 28 -3.04 -35.34 53.34
CA GLN A 28 -4.11 -35.93 54.14
C GLN A 28 -4.10 -37.44 53.91
N LEU A 29 -4.00 -38.22 54.98
CA LEU A 29 -4.03 -39.68 54.94
C LEU A 29 -5.44 -40.12 54.55
N ARG A 30 -5.75 -40.03 53.26
CA ARG A 30 -7.04 -40.44 52.70
C ARG A 30 -7.01 -41.93 52.42
N THR A 31 -8.15 -42.59 52.58
CA THR A 31 -8.30 -43.98 52.18
C THR A 31 -8.04 -44.13 50.68
N GLN A 32 -7.48 -45.27 50.26
CA GLN A 32 -7.16 -45.52 48.84
C GLN A 32 -8.38 -45.30 47.93
N GLU A 33 -9.57 -45.60 48.43
CA GLU A 33 -10.84 -45.42 47.73
C GLU A 33 -11.19 -43.94 47.50
N GLU A 34 -10.98 -43.08 48.50
CA GLU A 34 -11.25 -41.65 48.38
C GLU A 34 -10.24 -40.95 47.45
N GLU A 35 -8.99 -41.41 47.44
CA GLU A 35 -7.99 -40.93 46.49
C GLU A 35 -8.32 -41.39 45.05
N ALA A 36 -8.78 -42.63 44.86
CA ALA A 36 -9.23 -43.13 43.57
C ALA A 36 -10.44 -42.35 43.03
N LEU A 37 -11.41 -42.03 43.90
CA LEU A 37 -12.56 -41.21 43.54
C LEU A 37 -12.15 -39.79 43.14
N ARG A 38 -11.22 -39.16 43.87
CA ARG A 38 -10.71 -37.83 43.53
C ARG A 38 -9.93 -37.83 42.21
N ARG A 39 -9.12 -38.87 41.95
CA ARG A 39 -8.40 -39.02 40.68
C ARG A 39 -9.36 -39.19 39.50
N SER A 40 -10.43 -39.98 39.67
CA SER A 40 -11.43 -40.17 38.62
C SER A 40 -12.22 -38.89 38.35
N GLU A 41 -12.56 -38.12 39.39
CA GLU A 41 -13.23 -36.83 39.25
C GLU A 41 -12.35 -35.80 38.55
N VAL A 42 -11.07 -35.69 38.93
CA VAL A 42 -10.10 -34.79 38.27
C VAL A 42 -9.90 -35.20 36.82
N ALA A 43 -9.82 -36.49 36.52
CA ALA A 43 -9.72 -36.99 35.14
C ALA A 43 -10.96 -36.61 34.32
N ARG A 44 -12.16 -36.75 34.89
CA ARG A 44 -13.42 -36.32 34.25
C ARG A 44 -13.42 -34.81 34.00
N ARG A 45 -13.04 -34.00 35.00
CA ARG A 45 -12.97 -32.54 34.87
C ARG A 45 -11.96 -32.11 33.80
N ARG A 46 -10.79 -32.77 33.74
CA ARG A 46 -9.76 -32.52 32.71
C ARG A 46 -10.27 -32.87 31.31
N LYS A 47 -10.98 -33.99 31.15
CA LYS A 47 -11.61 -34.38 29.89
C LYS A 47 -12.64 -33.35 29.42
N ASN A 48 -13.53 -32.91 30.32
CA ASN A 48 -14.54 -31.91 29.99
C ASN A 48 -13.91 -30.55 29.61
N GLN A 49 -12.87 -30.11 30.33
CA GLN A 49 -12.14 -28.89 29.97
C GLN A 49 -11.45 -29.00 28.61
N SER A 50 -10.89 -30.17 28.27
CA SER A 50 -10.27 -30.42 26.97
C SER A 50 -11.29 -30.31 25.84
N ILE A 51 -12.48 -30.91 26.02
CA ILE A 51 -13.57 -30.85 25.05
C ILE A 51 -14.06 -29.40 24.87
N GLN A 52 -14.28 -28.68 25.98
CA GLN A 52 -14.74 -27.30 25.94
C GLN A 52 -13.75 -26.37 25.22
N ARG A 53 -12.44 -26.55 25.43
CA ARG A 53 -11.41 -25.78 24.69
C ARG A 53 -11.46 -26.10 23.20
N ALA A 54 -11.49 -27.38 22.83
CA ALA A 54 -11.55 -27.80 21.44
C ALA A 54 -12.82 -27.30 20.72
N GLU A 55 -13.96 -27.27 21.40
CA GLU A 55 -15.20 -26.72 20.85
C GLU A 55 -15.14 -25.20 20.70
N LYS A 56 -14.60 -24.49 21.70
CA LYS A 56 -14.39 -23.06 21.62
C LYS A 56 -13.44 -22.68 20.48
N ASP A 57 -12.33 -23.41 20.32
CA ASP A 57 -11.37 -23.17 19.24
C ASP A 57 -12.01 -23.39 17.85
N LYS A 58 -12.88 -24.41 17.72
CA LYS A 58 -13.69 -24.62 16.51
C LYS A 58 -14.65 -23.46 16.27
N GLN A 59 -15.39 -23.02 17.29
CA GLN A 59 -16.31 -21.90 17.20
C GLN A 59 -15.59 -20.59 16.88
N ASP A 60 -14.42 -20.33 17.46
CA ASP A 60 -13.59 -19.16 17.20
C ASP A 60 -13.03 -19.19 15.77
N THR A 61 -12.64 -20.37 15.27
CA THR A 61 -12.24 -20.55 13.87
C THR A 61 -13.41 -20.30 12.92
N ILE A 62 -14.59 -20.86 13.21
CA ILE A 62 -15.81 -20.63 12.43
C ILE A 62 -16.16 -19.14 12.45
N ASN A 63 -16.13 -18.48 13.61
CA ASN A 63 -16.39 -17.04 13.72
C ASN A 63 -15.33 -16.21 12.97
N ARG A 64 -14.07 -16.63 12.95
CA ARG A 64 -13.01 -15.98 12.18
C ARG A 64 -13.23 -16.08 10.67
N LEU A 65 -13.76 -17.20 10.20
CA LEU A 65 -14.08 -17.44 8.79
C LEU A 65 -15.40 -16.78 8.36
N LEU A 66 -16.45 -16.88 9.18
CA LEU A 66 -17.78 -16.35 8.87
C LEU A 66 -17.88 -14.85 9.12
N LYS A 67 -17.37 -14.35 10.25
CA LYS A 67 -17.35 -12.91 10.52
C LYS A 67 -16.10 -12.36 9.86
N LYS A 68 -16.29 -11.77 8.68
CA LYS A 68 -15.30 -10.90 8.03
C LYS A 68 -14.77 -9.95 9.10
N GLN A 69 -13.53 -10.15 9.55
CA GLN A 69 -12.96 -9.30 10.60
C GLN A 69 -13.05 -7.87 10.08
N ALA A 70 -13.89 -7.03 10.71
CA ALA A 70 -13.98 -5.62 10.40
C ALA A 70 -12.55 -5.10 10.47
N GLY A 71 -12.01 -4.67 9.32
CA GLY A 71 -10.60 -4.33 9.17
C GLY A 71 -10.19 -3.39 10.29
N LYS A 72 -9.52 -3.92 11.30
CA LYS A 72 -8.99 -3.13 12.39
C LYS A 72 -7.74 -2.53 11.81
N SER A 73 -7.90 -1.37 11.17
CA SER A 73 -6.85 -0.53 10.61
C SER A 73 -5.83 -0.21 11.69
N LYS A 74 -4.88 -1.12 11.89
CA LYS A 74 -3.63 -0.86 12.58
C LYS A 74 -2.53 -1.05 11.55
N LYS A 75 -2.16 0.08 10.97
CA LYS A 75 -0.80 0.46 10.57
C LYS A 75 0.25 -0.33 11.35
N ASN A 76 0.70 -1.48 10.83
CA ASN A 76 2.12 -1.77 10.62
C ASN A 76 2.35 -3.10 9.88
N GLU A 77 3.15 -2.97 8.83
CA GLU A 77 4.06 -3.91 8.16
C GLU A 77 3.79 -5.43 8.08
N VAL A 78 3.68 -5.86 6.82
CA VAL A 78 4.42 -6.96 6.17
C VAL A 78 4.33 -8.34 6.83
N SER A 79 3.39 -9.15 6.32
CA SER A 79 3.61 -10.58 6.14
C SER A 79 3.11 -10.97 4.75
N GLU A 80 4.08 -11.23 3.87
CA GLU A 80 3.95 -11.86 2.56
C GLU A 80 3.27 -13.22 2.69
N ALA A 81 1.99 -13.30 2.34
CA ALA A 81 1.27 -14.43 1.76
C ALA A 81 -0.22 -14.21 2.01
N ASP A 82 -0.99 -14.09 0.93
CA ASP A 82 -2.45 -14.15 0.94
C ASP A 82 -3.23 -12.88 1.37
N GLN A 83 -2.91 -11.74 0.75
CA GLN A 83 -3.85 -10.61 0.72
C GLN A 83 -4.91 -10.83 -0.36
N PRO A 84 -6.23 -10.78 -0.04
CA PRO A 84 -7.26 -10.69 -1.06
C PRO A 84 -7.03 -9.37 -1.79
N LYS A 85 -6.66 -9.46 -3.08
CA LYS A 85 -6.38 -8.34 -3.98
C LYS A 85 -7.24 -7.15 -3.56
N HIS A 86 -6.62 -6.17 -2.89
CA HIS A 86 -7.21 -4.87 -2.66
C HIS A 86 -7.91 -4.52 -3.96
N LYS A 87 -9.24 -4.35 -3.94
CA LYS A 87 -9.95 -3.80 -5.09
C LYS A 87 -9.22 -2.49 -5.34
N ARG A 88 -8.33 -2.48 -6.33
CA ARG A 88 -7.53 -1.32 -6.66
C ARG A 88 -8.57 -0.26 -6.93
N HIS A 89 -8.71 0.69 -6.00
CA HIS A 89 -9.65 1.77 -6.15
C HIS A 89 -9.01 2.66 -7.22
N HIS A 90 -9.25 2.29 -8.47
CA HIS A 90 -8.73 3.02 -9.61
C HIS A 90 -9.43 4.36 -9.61
N ASP A 91 -8.63 5.41 -9.69
CA ASP A 91 -9.16 6.75 -9.89
C ASP A 91 -10.01 6.75 -11.17
N PRO A 92 -11.31 7.09 -11.09
CA PRO A 92 -12.19 7.21 -12.26
C PRO A 92 -11.70 8.24 -13.29
N HIS A 93 -10.76 9.10 -12.91
CA HIS A 93 -10.18 10.15 -13.75
C HIS A 93 -8.79 9.82 -14.29
N ALA A 94 -8.30 8.59 -14.14
CA ALA A 94 -7.03 8.16 -14.71
C ALA A 94 -7.22 7.35 -16.02
N ILE A 95 -6.33 7.53 -16.99
CA ILE A 95 -6.26 6.70 -18.20
C ILE A 95 -5.92 5.27 -17.79
N ARG A 96 -6.68 4.28 -18.31
CA ARG A 96 -6.47 2.87 -17.97
C ARG A 96 -6.36 2.01 -19.22
N TYR A 97 -5.23 1.31 -19.34
CA TYR A 97 -5.04 0.26 -20.34
C TYR A 97 -5.26 -1.11 -19.70
N VAL A 98 -6.06 -1.95 -20.35
CA VAL A 98 -6.30 -3.33 -19.94
C VAL A 98 -6.04 -4.23 -21.14
N GLN A 99 -5.14 -5.20 -20.96
CA GLN A 99 -4.82 -6.19 -21.98
C GLN A 99 -5.36 -7.55 -21.56
N CYS A 100 -6.25 -8.10 -22.37
CA CYS A 100 -6.76 -9.46 -22.26
C CYS A 100 -6.28 -10.27 -23.48
N PRO A 101 -6.26 -11.63 -23.39
CA PRO A 101 -5.89 -12.47 -24.54
C PRO A 101 -6.80 -12.31 -25.76
N GLN A 102 -8.06 -11.93 -25.54
CA GLN A 102 -9.06 -11.76 -26.60
C GLN A 102 -9.14 -10.33 -27.10
N GLU A 103 -8.86 -9.34 -26.25
CA GLU A 103 -8.96 -7.92 -26.60
C GLU A 103 -8.11 -7.05 -25.68
N SER A 104 -7.69 -5.89 -26.18
CA SER A 104 -7.06 -4.85 -25.36
C SER A 104 -7.91 -3.59 -25.44
N THR A 105 -8.18 -2.97 -24.29
CA THR A 105 -9.06 -1.81 -24.19
C THR A 105 -8.34 -0.67 -23.47
N LEU A 106 -8.47 0.54 -24.01
CA LEU A 106 -7.99 1.78 -23.41
C LEU A 106 -9.18 2.61 -22.96
N ASN A 107 -9.29 2.87 -21.67
CA ASN A 107 -10.31 3.74 -21.09
C ASN A 107 -9.71 5.14 -20.91
N ILE A 108 -10.33 6.13 -21.56
CA ILE A 108 -9.99 7.55 -21.45
C ILE A 108 -11.14 8.22 -20.69
N PRO A 109 -10.88 8.86 -19.53
CA PRO A 109 -11.87 9.59 -18.76
C PRO A 109 -12.47 10.77 -19.54
N GLU A 110 -13.75 11.10 -19.27
CA GLU A 110 -14.49 12.18 -19.96
C GLU A 110 -13.85 13.57 -19.87
N LYS A 111 -13.04 13.82 -18.83
CA LYS A 111 -12.29 15.08 -18.68
C LYS A 111 -11.15 15.24 -19.68
N LEU A 112 -10.67 14.14 -20.27
CA LEU A 112 -9.58 14.14 -21.23
C LEU A 112 -10.14 13.89 -22.62
N THR A 113 -9.87 14.82 -23.54
CA THR A 113 -10.20 14.61 -24.94
C THR A 113 -9.19 13.64 -25.57
N VAL A 114 -9.62 12.91 -26.60
CA VAL A 114 -8.73 12.02 -27.36
C VAL A 114 -7.55 12.80 -27.95
N ASP A 115 -7.78 14.04 -28.39
CA ASP A 115 -6.75 14.92 -28.96
C ASP A 115 -5.67 15.29 -27.95
N GLU A 116 -6.05 15.58 -26.70
CA GLU A 116 -5.10 15.86 -25.62
C GLU A 116 -4.26 14.63 -25.26
N VAL A 117 -4.86 13.44 -25.27
CA VAL A 117 -4.17 12.18 -24.93
C VAL A 117 -3.17 11.79 -26.01
N PHE A 118 -3.55 11.90 -27.28
CA PHE A 118 -2.71 11.48 -28.40
C PHE A 118 -1.87 12.61 -29.00
N GLY A 119 -1.98 13.83 -28.46
CA GLY A 119 -1.29 15.00 -28.98
C GLY A 119 -1.68 15.30 -30.43
N TRP A 120 -2.92 14.98 -30.81
CA TRP A 120 -3.40 15.18 -32.18
C TRP A 120 -3.70 16.66 -32.36
N GLN A 121 -2.71 17.41 -32.85
CA GLN A 121 -2.93 18.77 -33.28
C GLN A 121 -3.40 18.74 -34.74
N PRO A 122 -4.51 19.43 -35.08
CA PRO A 122 -4.91 19.63 -36.46
C PRO A 122 -3.71 20.12 -37.28
N TRP A 123 -3.53 19.53 -38.45
CA TRP A 123 -2.46 19.84 -39.40
C TRP A 123 -2.34 21.34 -39.71
N ASP A 124 -3.45 22.08 -39.58
CA ASP A 124 -3.52 23.54 -39.75
C ASP A 124 -2.60 24.33 -38.81
N ASN A 125 -2.30 23.78 -37.61
CA ASN A 125 -1.47 24.45 -36.60
C ASN A 125 0.01 24.06 -36.65
N LYS A 126 0.41 23.16 -37.56
CA LYS A 126 1.84 22.96 -37.82
C LYS A 126 2.31 24.19 -38.58
N ARG A 127 3.04 25.07 -37.88
CA ARG A 127 3.88 26.09 -38.54
C ARG A 127 4.63 25.36 -39.65
N SER A 128 4.33 25.70 -40.90
CA SER A 128 5.07 25.18 -42.04
C SER A 128 6.56 25.40 -41.78
N PRO A 129 7.43 24.42 -42.12
CA PRO A 129 8.86 24.63 -41.98
C PRO A 129 9.22 25.94 -42.68
N LYS A 130 9.94 26.82 -41.98
CA LYS A 130 10.35 28.10 -42.56
C LYS A 130 11.06 27.80 -43.89
N PRO A 131 10.76 28.54 -44.97
CA PRO A 131 11.44 28.35 -46.24
C PRO A 131 12.96 28.50 -46.03
N MET A 132 13.75 27.74 -46.79
CA MET A 132 15.21 27.82 -46.67
C MET A 132 15.67 29.24 -47.03
N GLU A 133 16.41 29.85 -46.12
CA GLU A 133 16.99 31.19 -46.34
C GLU A 133 18.04 31.13 -47.45
N THR A 134 18.06 32.14 -48.31
CA THR A 134 19.09 32.33 -49.35
C THR A 134 20.22 33.23 -48.84
N CYS A 135 21.34 33.26 -49.57
CA CYS A 135 22.46 34.15 -49.28
C CYS A 135 22.05 35.63 -49.43
N ASP A 136 22.41 36.47 -48.46
CA ASP A 136 22.11 37.92 -48.42
C ASP A 136 23.11 38.77 -49.23
N VAL A 137 24.10 38.14 -49.88
CA VAL A 137 25.07 38.84 -50.75
C VAL A 137 24.42 39.16 -52.09
N GLN A 138 24.58 40.41 -52.54
CA GLN A 138 23.99 40.87 -53.81
C GLN A 138 24.41 39.98 -54.98
N GLY A 139 23.43 39.44 -55.70
CA GLY A 139 23.66 38.57 -56.86
C GLY A 139 23.83 37.07 -56.55
N CYS A 140 23.71 36.65 -55.28
CA CYS A 140 23.79 35.23 -54.92
C CYS A 140 22.41 34.61 -54.66
N THR A 141 22.08 33.52 -55.36
CA THR A 141 20.83 32.76 -55.21
C THR A 141 21.02 31.43 -54.47
N ASN A 142 22.22 31.18 -53.93
CA ASN A 142 22.53 29.95 -53.21
C ASN A 142 21.83 29.92 -51.84
N ILE A 143 21.52 28.71 -51.39
CA ILE A 143 20.95 28.45 -50.06
C ILE A 143 21.99 28.80 -48.97
N LYS A 144 21.51 29.36 -47.86
CA LYS A 144 22.30 29.67 -46.66
C LYS A 144 23.02 28.42 -46.14
N LYS A 145 24.32 28.56 -45.88
CA LYS A 145 25.15 27.54 -45.20
C LYS A 145 25.66 28.01 -43.84
N TYR A 146 25.96 29.31 -43.73
CA TYR A 146 26.50 29.92 -42.51
C TYR A 146 25.74 31.21 -42.18
N THR A 147 25.93 31.69 -40.96
CA THR A 147 25.44 33.01 -40.52
C THR A 147 26.65 33.81 -40.07
N ALA A 148 26.84 35.00 -40.63
CA ALA A 148 27.94 35.89 -40.25
C ALA A 148 27.78 36.38 -38.81
N LYS A 149 28.84 36.35 -38.00
CA LYS A 149 28.74 36.66 -36.57
C LYS A 149 28.57 38.16 -36.32
N SER A 150 29.26 39.00 -37.09
CA SER A 150 29.23 40.46 -36.92
C SER A 150 27.96 41.11 -37.48
N SER A 151 27.43 40.60 -38.59
CA SER A 151 26.32 41.22 -39.32
C SER A 151 24.99 40.45 -39.21
N GLY A 152 25.01 39.21 -38.71
CA GLY A 152 23.84 38.34 -38.64
C GLY A 152 23.29 37.85 -39.98
N LYS A 153 23.97 38.16 -41.10
CA LYS A 153 23.48 37.84 -42.45
C LYS A 153 23.67 36.38 -42.85
N ALA A 154 22.75 35.86 -43.64
CA ALA A 154 22.80 34.53 -44.24
C ALA A 154 23.84 34.48 -45.38
N VAL A 155 24.77 33.53 -45.35
CA VAL A 155 25.80 33.40 -46.39
C VAL A 155 25.98 31.95 -46.84
N CYS A 156 26.34 31.75 -48.11
CA CYS A 156 26.48 30.41 -48.71
C CYS A 156 27.93 29.88 -48.75
N SER A 157 28.95 30.74 -48.71
CA SER A 157 30.37 30.38 -48.83
C SER A 157 31.25 31.20 -47.88
N LEU A 158 32.48 30.75 -47.66
CA LEU A 158 33.47 31.49 -46.85
C LEU A 158 33.87 32.83 -47.49
N GLU A 159 33.80 32.95 -48.82
CA GLU A 159 34.05 34.21 -49.53
C GLU A 159 32.99 35.25 -49.21
N HIS A 160 31.71 34.85 -49.26
CA HIS A 160 30.58 35.70 -48.86
C HIS A 160 30.60 36.00 -47.36
N TYR A 161 31.03 35.05 -46.54
CA TYR A 161 31.24 35.29 -45.10
C TYR A 161 32.28 36.39 -44.87
N LYS A 162 33.46 36.30 -45.51
CA LYS A 162 34.51 37.32 -45.41
C LYS A 162 34.07 38.66 -45.97
N MET A 163 33.37 38.71 -47.10
CA MET A 163 32.84 39.95 -47.68
C MET A 163 31.88 40.67 -46.73
N VAL A 164 31.11 39.89 -45.97
CA VAL A 164 30.12 40.39 -45.02
C VAL A 164 30.74 40.75 -43.67
N GLU A 165 31.85 40.11 -43.28
CA GLU A 165 32.60 40.41 -42.05
C GLU A 165 33.73 41.43 -42.21
N ALA A 166 34.21 41.70 -43.42
CA ALA A 166 35.27 42.66 -43.71
C ALA A 166 34.82 44.14 -43.64
N LYS A 167 33.79 44.43 -42.83
CA LYS A 167 33.17 45.74 -42.71
C LYS A 167 33.26 46.27 -41.28
#